data_AF-A0A2V9ZKK3-F1
#
_entry.id   AF-A0A2V9ZKK3-F1
#
_cell.length_a   1.000
_cell.length_b   1.000
_cell.length_c   1.000
_cell.angle_alpha   90.00
_cell.angle_beta   90.00
_cell.angle_gamma   90.00
#
_symmetry.space_group_name_H-M   'P 1'
#
loop_
_entity.id
_entity.type
_entity.pdbx_description
1 polymer ?
#
loop_
_entity_poly.entity_id
_entity_poly.type
_entity_poly.pdbx_seq_one_letter_code
_entity_poly.pdbx_strand_id
1 'polypeptide(L)'
;MLICCLLLLSSSHALAQAPRSGNPILPGWYADPEARIFHNEYWIYPTYSAPYGEQVFMDAFSSKDLVSWKKHPRVLDVRDVRWAKR
;
A
#
# COMPACT_ATOMS: atom_id res chain seq x y z
N MET A 1 11.56 -44.56 42.32
CA MET A 1 12.32 -43.30 42.53
C MET A 1 13.32 -43.23 41.40
N LEU A 2 13.32 -42.32 40.43
CA LEU A 2 12.86 -40.94 40.41
C LEU A 2 12.53 -40.59 38.95
N ILE A 3 11.24 -40.73 38.63
CA ILE A 3 10.41 -39.91 37.76
C ILE A 3 11.16 -38.92 36.84
N CYS A 4 11.09 -39.22 35.55
CA CYS A 4 10.60 -38.30 34.52
C CYS A 4 11.26 -36.91 34.45
N CYS A 5 12.53 -36.84 34.02
CA CYS A 5 13.24 -35.57 33.81
C CYS A 5 13.39 -35.16 32.32
N LEU A 6 12.54 -35.64 31.41
CA LEU A 6 12.55 -35.17 30.02
C LEU A 6 11.13 -35.08 29.44
N LEU A 7 10.33 -34.16 29.98
CA LEU A 7 9.32 -33.50 29.17
C LEU A 7 10.02 -32.37 28.43
N LEU A 8 10.64 -32.72 27.29
CA LEU A 8 11.02 -31.74 26.28
C LEU A 8 9.73 -31.00 25.88
N LEU A 9 9.59 -29.77 26.36
CA LEU A 9 8.61 -28.83 25.85
C LEU A 9 8.94 -28.59 24.38
N SER A 10 8.28 -29.35 23.50
CA SER A 10 8.23 -29.03 22.08
C SER A 10 7.41 -27.74 21.94
N SER A 11 8.08 -26.60 22.05
CA SER A 11 7.50 -25.31 21.70
C SER A 11 7.20 -25.32 20.21
N SER A 12 5.95 -25.59 19.85
CA SER A 12 5.42 -25.32 18.51
C SER A 12 5.57 -23.83 18.24
N HIS A 13 6.67 -23.45 17.59
CA HIS A 13 6.83 -22.11 17.05
C HIS A 13 5.89 -22.04 15.84
N ALA A 14 4.65 -21.59 16.08
CA ALA A 14 3.80 -21.15 14.98
C ALA A 14 4.58 -20.08 14.21
N LEU A 15 4.91 -20.34 12.95
CA LEU A 15 5.54 -19.34 12.09
C LEU A 15 4.59 -18.15 12.03
N ALA A 16 5.03 -17.01 12.58
CA ALA A 16 4.29 -15.77 12.45
C ALA A 16 4.13 -15.47 10.96
N GLN A 17 2.89 -15.33 10.50
CA GLN A 17 2.64 -15.00 9.11
C GLN A 17 3.20 -13.61 8.82
N ALA A 18 3.95 -13.48 7.71
CA ALA A 18 4.47 -12.18 7.30
C ALA A 18 3.34 -11.15 7.19
N PRO A 19 3.56 -9.91 7.67
CA PRO A 19 2.55 -8.87 7.60
C PRO A 19 2.14 -8.63 6.14
N ARG A 20 0.87 -8.33 5.93
CA ARG A 20 0.29 -8.01 4.62
C ARG A 20 -0.39 -6.66 4.73
N SER A 21 -0.47 -5.91 3.63
CA SER A 21 -1.15 -4.61 3.60
C SER A 21 -2.63 -4.66 4.02
N GLY A 22 -3.29 -5.81 3.83
CA GLY A 22 -4.75 -5.92 3.92
C GLY A 22 -5.44 -5.29 2.71
N ASN A 23 -6.78 -5.25 2.73
CA ASN A 23 -7.60 -4.55 1.73
C ASN A 23 -8.62 -3.65 2.44
N PRO A 24 -8.88 -2.42 1.97
CA PRO A 24 -8.16 -1.72 0.89
C PRO A 24 -6.68 -1.44 1.24
N ILE A 25 -5.79 -1.50 0.25
CA ILE A 25 -4.35 -1.29 0.47
C ILE A 25 -3.98 0.17 0.74
N LEU A 26 -4.83 1.12 0.31
CA LEU A 26 -4.63 2.56 0.47
C LEU A 26 -5.85 3.16 1.18
N PRO A 27 -5.66 4.09 2.13
CA PRO A 27 -6.77 4.81 2.73
C PRO A 27 -7.34 5.84 1.75
N GLY A 28 -8.68 5.94 1.68
CA GLY A 28 -9.38 6.91 0.81
C GLY A 28 -10.08 6.26 -0.38
N TRP A 29 -10.56 7.11 -1.29
CA TRP A 29 -11.33 6.69 -2.47
C TRP A 29 -10.47 6.81 -3.72
N TYR A 30 -9.99 5.67 -4.19
CA TYR A 30 -9.09 5.56 -5.34
C TYR A 30 -9.54 4.43 -6.25
N ALA A 31 -9.37 4.62 -7.57
CA ALA A 31 -9.67 3.64 -8.60
C ALA A 31 -8.53 3.57 -9.63
N ASP A 32 -8.63 2.61 -10.55
CA ASP A 32 -7.75 2.45 -11.72
C ASP A 32 -6.25 2.47 -11.38
N PRO A 33 -5.77 1.59 -10.46
CA PRO A 33 -4.39 1.64 -10.01
C PRO A 33 -3.41 1.21 -11.12
N GLU A 34 -2.48 2.09 -11.48
CA GLU A 34 -1.31 1.74 -12.28
C GLU A 34 -0.12 1.44 -11.35
N ALA A 35 0.39 0.21 -11.37
CA ALA A 35 1.51 -0.22 -10.52
C ALA A 35 2.84 -0.26 -11.28
N ARG A 36 3.91 0.27 -10.68
CA ARG A 36 5.27 0.29 -11.26
C ARG A 36 6.33 0.06 -10.19
N ILE A 37 7.50 -0.45 -10.60
CA ILE A 37 8.68 -0.56 -9.73
C ILE A 37 9.75 0.40 -10.24
N PHE A 38 10.18 1.32 -9.39
CA PHE A 38 11.25 2.28 -9.69
C PHE A 38 12.23 2.33 -8.53
N HIS A 39 13.54 2.28 -8.81
CA HIS A 39 14.59 2.34 -7.79
C HIS A 39 14.36 1.41 -6.58
N ASN A 40 13.90 0.18 -6.86
CA ASN A 40 13.61 -0.83 -5.85
C ASN A 40 12.50 -0.44 -4.83
N GLU A 41 11.59 0.45 -5.26
CA GLU A 41 10.39 0.85 -4.53
C GLU A 41 9.16 0.57 -5.39
N TYR A 42 8.07 0.12 -4.76
CA TYR A 42 6.79 -0.12 -5.40
C TYR A 42 5.99 1.18 -5.44
N TRP A 43 5.43 1.52 -6.59
CA TRP A 43 4.65 2.73 -6.81
C TRP A 43 3.25 2.38 -7.33
N ILE A 44 2.24 3.09 -6.85
CA ILE A 44 0.86 3.04 -7.34
C ILE A 44 0.44 4.47 -7.70
N TYR A 45 -0.07 4.65 -8.91
CA TYR A 45 -0.61 5.90 -9.43
C TYR A 45 -2.11 5.72 -9.69
N PRO A 46 -2.98 5.95 -8.69
CA PRO A 46 -4.42 5.79 -8.85
C PRO A 46 -5.11 7.09 -9.30
N THR A 47 -6.31 6.94 -9.85
CA THR A 47 -7.26 8.05 -10.02
C THR A 47 -7.97 8.34 -8.70
N TYR A 48 -8.08 9.62 -8.31
CA TYR A 48 -8.88 10.04 -7.16
C TYR A 48 -10.37 9.95 -7.49
N SER A 49 -11.11 9.15 -6.73
CA SER A 49 -12.55 8.95 -6.94
C SER A 49 -13.35 9.98 -6.15
N ALA A 50 -13.96 10.90 -6.88
CA ALA A 50 -14.83 11.97 -6.38
C ALA A 50 -15.90 12.31 -7.43
N PRO A 51 -16.88 13.20 -7.15
CA PRO A 51 -17.73 13.74 -8.22
C PRO A 51 -16.87 14.23 -9.40
N TYR A 52 -17.33 14.03 -10.63
CA TYR A 52 -16.54 14.27 -11.85
C TYR A 52 -15.80 15.63 -11.86
N GLY A 53 -16.44 16.68 -11.33
CA GLY A 53 -15.86 18.01 -11.26
C GLY A 53 -14.71 18.23 -10.28
N GLU A 54 -14.49 17.28 -9.38
CA GLU A 54 -13.49 17.33 -8.31
C GLU A 54 -12.29 16.43 -8.59
N GLN A 55 -12.37 15.59 -9.64
CA GLN A 55 -11.28 14.72 -10.09
C GLN A 55 -10.23 15.52 -10.90
N VAL A 56 -9.55 16.45 -10.23
CA VAL A 56 -8.67 17.44 -10.87
C VAL A 56 -7.18 17.26 -10.54
N PHE A 57 -6.84 16.19 -9.83
CA PHE A 57 -5.48 15.87 -9.44
C PHE A 57 -5.26 14.36 -9.33
N MET A 58 -3.99 13.96 -9.30
CA MET A 58 -3.57 12.59 -8.99
C MET A 58 -2.63 12.60 -7.80
N ASP A 59 -2.85 11.67 -6.86
CA ASP A 59 -1.87 11.32 -5.83
C ASP A 59 -1.03 10.14 -6.32
N ALA A 60 0.11 9.88 -5.68
CA ALA A 60 0.84 8.63 -5.85
C ALA A 60 1.13 8.02 -4.47
N PHE A 61 1.41 6.73 -4.46
CA PHE A 61 1.75 6.01 -3.24
C PHE A 61 2.99 5.17 -3.49
N SER A 62 3.92 5.17 -2.54
CA SER A 62 5.11 4.32 -2.63
C SER A 62 5.27 3.44 -1.40
N SER A 63 5.87 2.28 -1.58
CA SER A 63 6.17 1.33 -0.50
C SER A 63 7.47 0.59 -0.78
N LYS A 64 8.23 0.30 0.27
CA LYS A 64 9.42 -0.55 0.20
C LYS A 64 9.12 -2.00 0.57
N ASP A 65 8.00 -2.25 1.24
CA ASP A 65 7.67 -3.53 1.88
C ASP A 65 6.30 -4.09 1.47
N LEU A 66 5.55 -3.40 0.60
CA LEU A 66 4.17 -3.71 0.21
C LEU A 66 3.18 -3.74 1.38
N VAL A 67 3.53 -3.16 2.52
CA VAL A 67 2.69 -3.11 3.73
C VAL A 67 2.50 -1.66 4.17
N SER A 68 3.59 -0.92 4.28
CA SER A 68 3.63 0.47 4.67
C SER A 68 3.63 1.35 3.41
N TRP A 69 2.60 2.18 3.24
CA TRP A 69 2.45 3.05 2.09
C TRP A 69 2.65 4.51 2.45
N LYS A 70 3.57 5.18 1.77
CA LYS A 70 3.77 6.62 1.83
C LYS A 70 2.90 7.28 0.77
N LYS A 71 2.02 8.20 1.18
CA LYS A 71 1.29 9.07 0.26
C LYS A 71 2.17 10.20 -0.26
N HIS A 72 2.13 10.42 -1.57
CA HIS A 72 2.70 11.56 -2.27
C HIS A 72 1.54 12.36 -2.86
N PRO A 73 1.10 13.44 -2.19
CA PRO A 73 -0.09 14.16 -2.61
C PRO A 73 0.15 14.96 -3.89
N ARG A 74 -0.85 15.00 -4.77
CA ARG A 74 -0.94 15.92 -5.93
C ARG A 74 0.33 15.91 -6.80
N VAL A 75 0.76 14.71 -7.23
CA VAL A 75 1.89 14.54 -8.15
C VAL A 75 1.59 15.05 -9.56
N LEU A 76 0.30 15.18 -9.90
CA LEU A 76 -0.19 15.86 -11.08
C LEU A 76 -1.44 16.66 -10.71
N ASP A 77 -1.59 17.84 -11.29
CA ASP A 77 -2.76 18.70 -11.14
C ASP A 77 -3.16 19.25 -12.51
N VAL A 78 -4.47 19.34 -12.76
CA VAL A 78 -4.99 19.89 -14.03
C VAL A 78 -4.51 21.31 -14.28
N ARG A 79 -4.23 22.09 -13.23
CA ARG A 79 -3.69 23.46 -13.32
C ARG A 79 -2.33 23.52 -14.02
N ASP A 80 -1.57 22.43 -13.98
CA ASP A 80 -0.24 22.33 -14.60
C ASP A 80 -0.30 21.80 -16.03
N VAL A 81 -1.47 21.33 -16.49
CA VAL A 81 -1.69 20.76 -17.82
C VAL A 81 -2.48 21.74 -18.69
N ARG A 82 -1.79 22.69 -19.33
CA ARG A 82 -2.41 23.85 -20.02
C ARG A 82 -3.47 23.53 -21.06
N TRP A 83 -3.37 22.38 -21.72
CA TRP A 83 -4.34 21.96 -22.74
C TRP A 83 -5.54 21.25 -22.15
N ALA A 84 -5.43 20.73 -20.92
CA ALA A 84 -6.53 20.11 -20.20
C ALA A 84 -7.48 21.21 -19.75
N LYS A 85 -8.57 21.36 -20.50
CA LYS A 85 -9.66 22.27 -20.17
C LYS A 85 -10.75 21.47 -19.49
N ARG A 86 -11.44 22.12 -18.57
CA ARG A 86 -12.71 21.65 -18.06
C ARG A 86 -13.85 22.30 -18.83
#